data_AF-A0A8H8MNE4-F1
#
_entry.id   AF-A0A8H8MNE4-F1
#
_cell.length_a   1.000
_cell.length_b   1.000
_cell.length_c   1.000
_cell.angle_alpha   90.00
_cell.angle_beta   90.00
_cell.angle_gamma   90.00
#
_symmetry.space_group_name_H-M   'P 1'
#
loop_
_entity.id
_entity.type
_entity.pdbx_description
1 polymer ?
#
loop_
_entity_poly.entity_id
_entity_poly.type
_entity_poly.pdbx_seq_one_letter_code
_entity_poly.pdbx_strand_id
1 'polypeptide(L)' 'MVVSIALPWVTLAAPAPANDALVPGTRGGMCAGIANIQCDTGLYCCITETYPDASGICVSRALYLRCPPK' A
#
# COMPACT_ATOMS: atom_id res chain seq x y z
N MET A 1 7.78 -50.30 -11.34
CA MET A 1 7.93 -48.98 -11.98
C MET A 1 7.12 -47.98 -11.16
N VAL A 2 7.76 -47.23 -10.28
CA VAL A 2 7.11 -46.20 -9.45
C VAL A 2 7.16 -44.88 -10.22
N VAL A 3 6.00 -44.41 -10.68
CA VAL A 3 5.88 -43.12 -11.37
C VAL A 3 5.68 -42.06 -10.29
N SER A 4 6.80 -41.51 -9.82
CA SER A 4 6.81 -40.32 -8.98
C SER A 4 6.42 -39.11 -9.82
N ILE A 5 5.13 -38.81 -9.91
CA ILE A 5 4.64 -37.51 -10.39
C ILE A 5 4.83 -36.49 -9.27
N ALA A 6 6.01 -35.86 -9.27
CA ALA A 6 6.25 -34.64 -8.51
C ALA A 6 5.32 -33.56 -9.06
N LEU A 7 4.20 -33.30 -8.39
CA LEU A 7 3.42 -32.09 -8.62
C LEU A 7 4.26 -30.93 -8.06
N PRO A 8 4.87 -30.08 -8.90
CA PRO A 8 5.63 -28.96 -8.39
C PRO A 8 4.65 -28.06 -7.66
N TRP A 9 4.96 -27.73 -6.42
CA TRP A 9 4.21 -26.79 -5.63
C TRP A 9 4.32 -25.42 -6.30
N VAL A 10 3.40 -25.09 -7.19
CA VAL A 10 3.27 -23.73 -7.71
C VAL A 10 2.61 -22.93 -6.60
N THR A 11 3.45 -22.38 -5.71
CA THR A 11 3.03 -21.35 -4.78
C THR A 11 2.74 -20.09 -5.59
N LEU A 12 1.46 -19.76 -5.78
CA LEU A 12 1.06 -18.43 -6.23
C LEU A 12 1.43 -17.41 -5.13
N ALA A 13 2.66 -16.92 -5.15
CA ALA A 13 3.04 -15.73 -4.42
C ALA A 13 2.47 -14.52 -5.17
N ALA A 14 1.38 -13.94 -4.64
CA ALA A 14 0.89 -12.65 -5.11
C ALA A 14 2.00 -11.60 -4.93
N PRO A 15 2.40 -10.85 -5.96
CA PRO A 15 3.38 -9.80 -5.80
C PRO A 15 2.74 -8.66 -5.00
N ALA A 16 3.11 -8.54 -3.72
CA ALA A 16 2.97 -7.28 -3.03
C ALA A 16 4.04 -6.32 -3.59
N PRO A 17 3.69 -5.17 -4.17
CA PRO A 17 4.68 -4.15 -4.53
C PRO A 17 5.14 -3.49 -3.22
N ALA A 18 6.08 -4.14 -2.52
CA ALA A 18 6.56 -3.70 -1.21
C ALA A 18 7.84 -2.86 -1.28
N ASN A 19 8.35 -2.56 -2.49
CA ASN A 19 9.62 -1.84 -2.66
C ASN A 19 9.44 -0.32 -2.66
N ASP A 20 8.21 0.17 -2.87
CA ASP A 20 7.90 1.60 -2.94
C ASP A 20 7.29 2.14 -1.63
N ALA A 21 6.91 1.28 -0.68
CA ALA A 21 6.16 1.70 0.51
C ALA A 21 6.98 2.49 1.57
N LEU A 22 8.30 2.56 1.42
CA LEU A 22 9.17 3.30 2.36
C LEU A 22 9.43 4.75 1.91
N VAL A 23 9.29 5.04 0.62
CA VAL A 23 9.52 6.39 0.10
C VAL A 23 8.29 7.25 0.44
N PRO A 24 8.44 8.46 1.01
CA PRO A 24 7.28 9.31 1.24
C PRO A 24 6.65 9.76 -0.10
N GLY A 25 5.33 9.75 -0.17
CA GLY A 25 4.57 10.14 -1.37
C GLY A 25 4.30 9.02 -2.39
N THR A 26 5.06 7.94 -2.39
CA THR A 26 4.84 6.78 -3.29
C THR A 26 3.76 5.84 -2.75
N ARG A 27 3.35 4.84 -3.55
CA ARG A 27 2.34 3.86 -3.12
C ARG A 27 2.78 3.09 -1.89
N GLY A 28 1.96 3.14 -0.83
CA GLY A 28 2.27 2.55 0.47
C GLY A 28 3.17 3.44 1.35
N GLY A 29 3.70 4.53 0.78
CA GLY A 29 4.50 5.54 1.44
C GLY A 29 3.71 6.47 2.33
N MET A 30 4.41 7.15 3.24
CA MET A 30 3.84 8.15 4.13
C MET A 30 3.38 9.40 3.36
N CYS A 31 2.28 9.99 3.77
CA CYS A 31 1.77 11.27 3.27
C CYS A 31 1.21 12.15 4.39
N ALA A 32 0.87 13.39 4.06
CA ALA A 32 0.42 14.41 5.01
C ALA A 32 1.43 14.65 6.15
N GLY A 33 0.95 14.82 7.38
CA GLY A 33 1.76 15.19 8.53
C GLY A 33 2.32 16.61 8.48
N ILE A 34 3.22 16.93 9.40
CA ILE A 34 3.87 18.25 9.53
C ILE A 34 4.62 18.65 8.25
N ALA A 35 5.19 17.66 7.55
CA ALA A 35 5.92 17.85 6.31
C ALA A 35 5.00 18.05 5.08
N ASN A 36 3.68 17.93 5.24
CA ASN A 36 2.66 18.07 4.19
C ASN A 36 3.01 17.29 2.92
N ILE A 37 3.41 16.02 3.09
CA ILE A 37 3.91 15.19 2.00
C ILE A 37 2.75 14.84 1.07
N GLN A 38 2.90 15.18 -0.20
CA GLN A 38 1.92 14.87 -1.23
C GLN A 38 2.17 13.49 -1.82
N CYS A 39 1.08 12.78 -2.14
CA CYS A 39 1.17 11.53 -2.86
C CYS A 39 1.45 11.75 -4.35
N ASP A 40 2.07 10.76 -4.99
CA ASP A 40 2.23 10.72 -6.44
C ASP A 40 0.89 10.78 -7.17
N THR A 41 0.96 11.20 -8.43
CA THR A 41 -0.21 11.40 -9.28
C THR A 41 -1.05 10.11 -9.37
N GLY A 42 -2.35 10.22 -9.02
CA GLY A 42 -3.29 9.09 -9.05
C GLY A 42 -3.36 8.28 -7.75
N LEU A 43 -2.56 8.61 -6.75
CA LEU A 43 -2.68 8.12 -5.38
C LEU A 43 -3.41 9.14 -4.50
N TYR A 44 -3.96 8.64 -3.40
CA TYR A 44 -4.71 9.43 -2.44
C TYR A 44 -4.20 9.16 -1.03
N CYS A 45 -4.09 10.20 -0.23
CA CYS A 45 -3.57 10.09 1.14
C CYS A 45 -4.67 9.64 2.10
N CYS A 46 -4.65 8.36 2.50
CA CYS A 46 -5.55 7.82 3.51
C CYS A 46 -5.00 8.13 4.91
N ILE A 47 -5.71 9.00 5.64
CA ILE A 47 -5.38 9.38 7.01
C ILE A 47 -6.43 8.77 7.93
N THR A 48 -6.01 7.94 8.88
CA THR A 48 -6.90 7.26 9.83
C THR A 48 -7.10 8.02 11.14
N GLU A 49 -6.22 8.97 11.42
CA GLU A 49 -6.21 9.75 12.65
C GLU A 49 -6.90 11.12 12.46
N THR A 50 -7.40 11.70 13.55
CA THR A 50 -8.22 12.93 13.54
C THR A 50 -7.49 14.21 13.96
N TYR A 51 -6.23 14.12 14.40
CA TYR A 51 -5.44 15.31 14.75
C TYR A 51 -4.88 16.01 13.50
N PRO A 52 -4.69 17.34 13.53
CA PRO A 52 -4.34 18.15 12.35
C PRO A 52 -3.00 17.75 11.70
N ASP A 53 -2.07 17.23 12.50
CA ASP A 53 -0.72 16.85 12.06
C ASP A 53 -0.61 15.35 11.75
N ALA A 54 -1.74 14.68 11.55
CA ALA A 54 -1.79 13.26 11.26
C ALA A 54 -1.14 12.94 9.92
N SER A 55 -0.25 11.96 9.95
CA SER A 55 0.26 11.32 8.75
C SER A 55 -0.67 10.23 8.29
N GLY A 56 -0.70 10.01 6.98
CA GLY A 56 -1.42 8.92 6.35
C GLY A 56 -0.51 8.06 5.48
N ILE A 57 -1.17 7.21 4.69
CA ILE A 57 -0.51 6.35 3.70
C ILE A 57 -1.10 6.64 2.31
N CYS A 58 -0.22 6.77 1.31
CA CYS A 58 -0.63 6.90 -0.07
C CYS A 58 -1.17 5.57 -0.61
N VAL A 59 -2.45 5.56 -0.97
CA VAL A 59 -3.13 4.38 -1.49
C VAL A 59 -3.78 4.67 -2.84
N SER A 60 -3.98 3.63 -3.63
CA SER A 60 -4.76 3.75 -4.88
C SER A 60 -6.20 4.16 -4.59
N ARG A 61 -6.89 4.76 -5.56
CA ARG A 61 -8.30 5.16 -5.44
C ARG A 61 -9.23 4.08 -4.87
N ALA A 62 -9.06 2.83 -5.30
CA ALA A 62 -9.88 1.70 -4.83
C ALA A 62 -9.72 1.42 -3.33
N LEU A 63 -8.51 1.62 -2.78
CA LEU A 63 -8.21 1.51 -1.36
C LEU A 63 -8.60 2.78 -0.60
N TYR A 64 -8.46 3.96 -1.22
CA TYR A 64 -8.87 5.22 -0.60
C TYR A 64 -10.36 5.27 -0.27
N LEU A 65 -11.21 4.68 -1.12
CA LEU A 65 -12.65 4.54 -0.86
C LEU A 65 -12.97 3.63 0.35
N ARG A 66 -11.99 2.85 0.82
CA ARG A 66 -12.08 2.02 2.03
C ARG A 66 -11.36 2.66 3.21
N CYS A 67 -10.79 3.84 3.04
CA CYS A 67 -10.23 4.61 4.13
C CYS A 67 -11.37 5.00 5.08
N PRO A 68 -11.23 4.82 6.41
CA PRO A 68 -12.24 5.28 7.35
C PRO A 68 -12.45 6.79 7.15
N PRO A 69 -13.72 7.24 7.02
CA PRO A 69 -14.00 8.66 6.95
C PRO A 69 -13.59 9.32 8.27
N LYS A 70 -13.06 10.53 8.14
CA LYS A 70 -12.73 11.43 9.25
C LYS A 70 -14.01 12.09 9.75
#